data_AF-A0A9D9HJQ7-F1
#
_entry.id   AF-A0A9D9HJQ7-F1
#
_cell.length_a   1.000
_cell.length_b   1.000
_cell.length_c   1.000
_cell.angle_alpha   90.00
_cell.angle_beta   90.00
_cell.angle_gamma   90.00
#
_symmetry.space_group_name_H-M   'P 1'
#
loop_
_entity.id
_entity.type
_entity.pdbx_description
1 polymer ?
#
loop_
_entity_poly.entity_id
_entity_poly.type
_entity_poly.pdbx_seq_one_letter_code
_entity_poly.pdbx_strand_id
1 'polypeptide(L)'
;MTIEETLQIALDAHKGQKDLDGKPAILHPIAVGLMGSNDAEIKAGFLHDVIEDSDLTIDDLRSKGVDEEVLAALELLTHDKG
;
A
#
# COMPACT_ATOMS: atom_id res chain seq x y z
N MET A 1 2.77 13.36 1.65
CA MET A 1 3.44 12.68 0.50
C MET A 1 2.63 12.84 -0.79
N THR A 2 3.22 12.79 -1.99
CA THR A 2 2.45 12.78 -3.27
C THR A 2 1.97 11.38 -3.64
N ILE A 3 1.07 11.28 -4.63
CA ILE A 3 0.57 9.98 -5.12
C ILE A 3 1.70 9.16 -5.75
N GLU A 4 2.59 9.79 -6.52
CA GLU A 4 3.72 9.13 -7.17
C GLU A 4 4.73 8.58 -6.17
N GLU A 5 5.03 9.34 -5.11
CA GLU A 5 5.90 8.88 -4.02
C GLU A 5 5.29 7.69 -3.28
N THR A 6 3.97 7.70 -3.03
CA THR A 6 3.26 6.57 -2.43
C THR A 6 3.27 5.34 -3.34
N LEU A 7 3.03 5.53 -4.64
CA LEU A 7 3.10 4.44 -5.61
C LEU A 7 4.50 3.81 -5.68
N GLN A 8 5.55 4.63 -5.56
CA GLN A 8 6.93 4.13 -5.51
C GLN A 8 7.16 3.21 -4.32
N ILE A 9 6.60 3.52 -3.15
CA ILE A 9 6.67 2.64 -1.97
C ILE A 9 6.02 1.28 -2.27
N ALA A 10 4.82 1.27 -2.85
CA ALA A 10 4.15 0.03 -3.22
C ALA A 10 4.95 -0.78 -4.25
N LEU A 11 5.50 -0.12 -5.28
CA LEU A 11 6.35 -0.75 -6.30
C LEU A 11 7.58 -1.42 -5.69
N ASP A 12 8.22 -0.76 -4.73
CA ASP A 12 9.40 -1.30 -4.06
C ASP A 12 9.05 -2.46 -3.12
N ALA A 13 7.95 -2.34 -2.37
CA ALA A 13 7.47 -3.39 -1.46
C ALA A 13 7.13 -4.70 -2.20
N HIS A 14 6.47 -4.60 -3.35
CA HIS A 14 6.04 -5.76 -4.14
C HIS A 14 7.06 -6.17 -5.23
N LYS A 15 8.28 -5.63 -5.21
CA LYS A 15 9.27 -5.86 -6.26
C LYS A 15 9.65 -7.34 -6.36
N GLY A 16 9.35 -7.94 -7.52
CA GLY A 16 9.66 -9.35 -7.79
C GLY A 16 8.70 -10.35 -7.15
N GLN A 17 7.72 -9.87 -6.36
CA GLN A 17 6.66 -10.70 -5.84
C GLN A 17 5.69 -11.11 -6.95
N LYS A 18 5.15 -12.32 -6.82
CA LYS A 18 4.13 -12.85 -7.73
C LYS A 18 2.87 -13.20 -6.95
N ASP A 19 1.72 -12.94 -7.55
CA ASP A 19 0.43 -13.41 -7.06
C ASP A 19 0.27 -14.93 -7.28
N LEU A 20 -0.87 -15.47 -6.85
CA LEU A 20 -1.21 -16.89 -6.98
C LEU A 20 -1.30 -17.36 -8.44
N ASP A 21 -1.53 -16.43 -9.38
CA ASP A 21 -1.59 -16.68 -10.82
C ASP A 21 -0.22 -16.48 -11.51
N GLY A 22 0.83 -16.15 -10.75
CA GLY A 22 2.18 -15.94 -11.23
C GLY A 22 2.44 -14.58 -11.90
N LYS A 23 1.51 -13.62 -11.78
CA LYS A 23 1.65 -12.25 -12.28
C LYS A 23 2.29 -11.35 -11.21
N PRO A 24 2.85 -10.18 -11.58
CA PRO A 24 3.40 -9.26 -10.60
C PRO A 24 2.35 -8.82 -9.56
N ALA A 25 2.61 -9.05 -8.28
CA ALA A 25 1.65 -8.78 -7.19
C ALA A 25 1.21 -7.30 -7.15
N ILE A 26 2.10 -6.38 -7.53
CA ILE A 26 1.85 -4.93 -7.60
C ILE A 26 0.66 -4.52 -8.48
N LEU A 27 0.22 -5.37 -9.42
CA LEU A 27 -0.91 -5.05 -10.28
C LEU A 27 -2.20 -4.86 -9.50
N HIS A 28 -2.41 -5.63 -8.41
CA HIS A 28 -3.61 -5.53 -7.58
C HIS A 28 -3.65 -4.21 -6.79
N PRO A 29 -2.62 -3.82 -6.00
CA PRO A 29 -2.59 -2.52 -5.33
C PRO A 29 -2.78 -1.33 -6.28
N ILE A 30 -2.18 -1.40 -7.49
CA ILE A 30 -2.39 -0.36 -8.52
C ILE A 30 -3.86 -0.27 -8.92
N ALA A 31 -4.50 -1.41 -9.21
CA ALA A 31 -5.91 -1.42 -9.59
C ALA A 31 -6.81 -0.87 -8.48
N VAL A 32 -6.54 -1.22 -7.22
CA VAL A 32 -7.29 -0.72 -6.06
C VAL A 32 -7.12 0.79 -5.88
N GLY A 33 -5.89 1.29 -5.91
CA GLY A 33 -5.64 2.74 -5.79
C GLY A 33 -6.29 3.55 -6.91
N LEU A 34 -6.32 3.03 -8.14
CA LEU A 34 -7.00 3.70 -9.27
C LEU A 34 -8.53 3.75 -9.15
N MET A 35 -9.14 2.98 -8.23
CA MET A 35 -10.57 3.08 -7.92
C MET A 35 -10.89 4.17 -6.89
N GLY A 36 -9.88 4.77 -6.25
CA GLY A 36 -10.07 5.82 -5.25
C GLY A 36 -10.62 7.13 -5.85
N SER A 37 -11.47 7.82 -5.09
CA SER A 37 -12.15 9.06 -5.50
C SER A 37 -11.43 10.33 -5.02
N ASN A 38 -10.45 10.20 -4.13
CA ASN A 38 -9.62 11.29 -3.62
C ASN A 38 -8.20 10.78 -3.32
N ASP A 39 -7.28 11.71 -3.05
CA ASP A 39 -5.86 11.39 -2.81
C ASP A 39 -5.66 10.40 -1.66
N ALA A 40 -6.42 10.50 -0.58
CA ALA A 40 -6.29 9.60 0.57
C ALA A 40 -6.72 8.17 0.21
N GLU A 41 -7.84 8.01 -0.49
CA GLU A 41 -8.31 6.71 -0.99
C GLU A 41 -7.34 6.10 -2.00
N ILE A 42 -6.79 6.89 -2.92
CA ILE A 42 -5.82 6.42 -3.92
C ILE A 42 -4.55 5.90 -3.20
N LYS A 43 -4.02 6.70 -2.27
CA LYS A 43 -2.82 6.34 -1.50
C LYS A 43 -3.05 5.11 -0.61
N ALA A 44 -4.19 5.04 0.08
CA ALA A 44 -4.55 3.88 0.89
C ALA A 44 -4.67 2.62 0.02
N GLY A 45 -5.30 2.72 -1.16
CA GLY A 45 -5.40 1.60 -2.09
C GLY A 45 -4.05 1.09 -2.60
N PHE A 46 -3.09 1.98 -2.86
CA PHE A 46 -1.71 1.57 -3.21
C PHE A 46 -0.97 0.87 -2.06
N LEU A 47 -1.29 1.18 -0.80
CA LEU A 47 -0.57 0.67 0.37
C LEU A 47 -1.30 -0.44 1.15
N HIS A 48 -2.56 -0.75 0.83
CA HIS A 48 -3.40 -1.60 1.69
C HIS A 48 -2.79 -2.97 1.99
N ASP A 49 -2.15 -3.61 1.00
CA ASP A 49 -1.49 -4.90 1.17
C ASP A 49 0.00 -4.79 1.52
N VAL A 50 0.59 -3.60 1.48
CA VAL A 50 2.03 -3.42 1.73
C VAL A 50 2.42 -3.89 3.14
N ILE A 51 1.54 -3.69 4.13
CA ILE A 51 1.80 -4.13 5.51
C ILE A 51 1.66 -5.65 5.66
N GLU A 52 0.80 -6.28 4.85
CA GLU A 52 0.53 -7.72 4.94
C GLU A 52 1.53 -8.56 4.13
N ASP A 53 2.01 -8.02 3.01
CA ASP A 53 2.82 -8.70 1.99
C ASP A 53 4.28 -8.23 1.93
N SER A 54 4.71 -7.33 2.82
CA SER A 54 6.11 -6.91 2.90
C SER A 54 6.60 -6.80 4.35
N ASP A 55 7.89 -6.51 4.52
CA ASP A 55 8.49 -6.28 5.85
C ASP A 55 8.24 -4.84 6.38
N LEU A 56 7.52 -4.00 5.63
CA LEU A 56 7.22 -2.62 6.05
C LEU A 56 6.11 -2.60 7.10
N THR A 57 6.35 -1.84 8.16
CA THR A 57 5.37 -1.56 9.22
C THR A 57 4.69 -0.20 9.02
N ILE A 58 3.60 0.04 9.76
CA ILE A 58 2.98 1.38 9.84
C ILE A 58 4.00 2.44 10.25
N ASP A 59 4.90 2.13 11.18
CA ASP A 59 5.93 3.08 11.63
C ASP A 59 6.98 3.36 10.55
N ASP A 60 7.29 2.39 9.68
CA ASP A 60 8.15 2.63 8.52
C ASP A 60 7.46 3.54 7.50
N LEU A 61 6.17 3.34 7.25
CA LEU A 61 5.37 4.18 6.36
C LEU A 61 5.25 5.62 6.91
N ARG A 62 5.02 5.75 8.22
CA ARG A 62 5.05 7.04 8.93
C ARG A 62 6.39 7.74 8.78
N SER A 63 7.49 7.00 8.97
CA SER A 63 8.86 7.53 8.82
C SER A 63 9.20 7.93 7.39
N LYS A 64 8.58 7.30 6.40
CA LYS A 64 8.68 7.68 4.98
C LYS A 64 7.86 8.94 4.64
N GLY A 65 6.97 9.39 5.53
CA GLY A 65 6.17 10.60 5.37
C GLY A 65 4.78 10.37 4.77
N VAL A 66 4.24 9.14 4.87
CA VAL A 66 2.85 8.84 4.53
C VAL A 66 1.92 9.64 5.46
N ASP A 67 0.85 10.18 4.90
CA ASP A 67 -0.06 11.08 5.62
C ASP A 67 -0.82 10.31 6.73
N GLU A 68 -0.99 10.89 7.91
CA GLU A 68 -1.61 10.20 9.07
C GLU A 68 -3.04 9.70 8.78
N GLU A 69 -3.80 10.41 7.93
CA GLU A 69 -5.13 9.95 7.49
C GLU A 69 -5.04 8.63 6.70
N VAL A 70 -4.02 8.47 5.85
CA VAL A 70 -3.78 7.23 5.11
C VAL A 70 -3.33 6.14 6.06
N LEU A 71 -2.42 6.43 7.00
CA LEU A 71 -1.97 5.47 8.00
C LEU A 71 -3.13 4.95 8.86
N ALA A 72 -4.02 5.84 9.30
CA ALA A 72 -5.21 5.46 10.06
C ALA A 72 -6.14 4.54 9.24
N ALA A 73 -6.30 4.80 7.94
CA ALA A 73 -7.05 3.91 7.06
C ALA A 73 -6.38 2.53 6.94
N LEU A 74 -5.06 2.48 6.81
CA LEU A 74 -4.31 1.23 6.74
C LEU A 74 -4.42 0.42 8.04
N GLU A 75 -4.29 1.04 9.21
CA GLU A 75 -4.46 0.38 10.51
C GLU A 75 -5.85 -0.27 10.67
N LEU A 76 -6.89 0.29 10.06
CA LEU A 76 -8.25 -0.27 10.08
C LEU A 76 -8.46 -1.41 9.07
N LEU A 77 -7.68 -1.43 7.99
CA LEU A 77 -7.77 -2.40 6.90
C LEU A 77 -6.90 -3.63 7.16
N THR A 78 -5.76 -3.45 7.82
CA THR A 78 -4.86 -4.55 8.17
C THR A 78 -5.50 -5.41 9.26
N HIS A 79 -5.61 -6.70 8.99
CA HIS A 79 -6.09 -7.65 9.98
C HIS A 79 -4.90 -8.26 10.73
N ASP A 80 -5.00 -8.39 12.06
CA ASP A 80 -4.06 -9.22 12.82
C ASP A 80 -4.08 -10.64 12.22
N LYS A 81 -2.92 -11.10 11.74
CA LYS A 81 -2.75 -12.50 11.30
C LYS A 81 -2.99 -13.39 12.53
N GLY A 82 -4.22 -13.88 12.66
CA GLY A 82 -4.63 -14.86 13.68
C GLY A 82 -3.90 -16.19 13.56
#